data_AF-A0A965XSJ0-F1
#
_entry.id   AF-A0A965XSJ0-F1
#
_cell.length_a   1.000
_cell.length_b   1.000
_cell.length_c   1.000
_cell.angle_alpha   90.00
_cell.angle_beta   90.00
_cell.angle_gamma   90.00
#
_symmetry.space_group_name_H-M   'P 1'
#
loop_
_entity.id
_entity.type
_entity.pdbx_description
1 polymer ?
#
loop_
_entity_poly.entity_id
_entity_poly.type
_entity_poly.pdbx_seq_one_letter_code
_entity_poly.pdbx_strand_id
1 'polypeptide(L)' 'VDDIRDKVTFHTLRHTCASWLVMAGESLFKVGKLLGHSQIKTTERYSHLAPDGLKDTMATLEAISRPKVVDIATART' A
#
# COMPACT_ATOMS: atom_id res chain seq x y z
N VAL A 1 -24.41 2.25 -28.50
CA VAL A 1 -23.16 2.17 -27.70
C VAL A 1 -23.47 1.15 -26.64
N ASP A 2 -23.41 -0.13 -27.01
CA ASP A 2 -24.00 -1.24 -26.25
C ASP A 2 -22.98 -2.38 -26.11
N ASP A 3 -21.71 -2.02 -25.98
CA ASP A 3 -20.66 -2.98 -25.67
C ASP A 3 -20.66 -3.25 -24.16
N ILE A 4 -20.72 -4.52 -23.78
CA ILE A 4 -20.77 -4.99 -22.40
C ILE A 4 -19.49 -4.59 -21.63
N ARG A 5 -18.39 -4.30 -22.34
CA ARG A 5 -17.09 -3.89 -21.81
C ARG A 5 -17.05 -2.39 -21.47
N ASP A 6 -17.94 -1.58 -22.06
CA ASP A 6 -18.08 -0.14 -21.78
C ASP A 6 -19.14 0.17 -20.71
N LYS A 7 -19.74 -0.85 -20.09
CA LYS A 7 -20.65 -0.65 -18.95
C LYS A 7 -19.87 -0.22 -17.72
N VAL A 8 -19.81 1.09 -17.50
CA VAL A 8 -19.40 1.68 -16.23
C VAL A 8 -20.44 1.33 -15.18
N THR A 9 -20.08 0.44 -14.25
CA THR A 9 -20.90 0.11 -13.09
C THR A 9 -20.21 0.60 -11.82
N PHE A 10 -20.95 0.64 -10.71
CA PHE A 10 -20.36 0.89 -9.39
C PHE A 10 -19.23 -0.10 -9.06
N HIS A 11 -19.23 -1.30 -9.65
CA HIS A 11 -18.15 -2.26 -9.51
C HIS A 11 -16.88 -1.81 -10.24
N THR A 12 -17.00 -1.29 -11.46
CA THR A 12 -15.89 -0.72 -12.23
C THR A 12 -15.24 0.45 -11.48
N LEU A 13 -16.04 1.35 -10.92
CA LEU A 13 -15.53 2.46 -10.09
C LEU A 13 -14.81 1.97 -8.83
N ARG A 14 -15.36 0.95 -8.16
CA ARG A 14 -14.71 0.31 -7.00
C ARG A 14 -13.36 -0.30 -7.38
N HIS A 15 -13.24 -0.88 -8.57
CA HIS A 15 -11.97 -1.39 -9.08
C HIS A 15 -10.97 -0.26 -9.35
N THR A 16 -11.39 0.82 -10.01
CA THR A 16 -10.53 1.99 -10.27
C THR A 16 -10.02 2.63 -8.98
N CYS A 17 -10.89 2.79 -7.98
CA CYS A 17 -10.53 3.32 -6.67
C CYS A 17 -9.50 2.41 -5.96
N ALA A 18 -9.70 1.09 -5.98
CA ALA A 18 -8.76 0.14 -5.40
C ALA A 18 -7.37 0.20 -6.08
N SER A 19 -7.33 0.25 -7.42
CA SER A 19 -6.09 0.39 -8.18
C SER A 19 -5.32 1.65 -7.79
N TRP A 20 -5.99 2.81 -7.72
CA TRP A 20 -5.33 4.07 -7.36
C TRP A 20 -4.78 4.08 -5.94
N LEU A 21 -5.52 3.54 -4.97
CA LEU A 21 -5.04 3.48 -3.58
C LEU A 21 -3.83 2.57 -3.43
N VAL A 22 -3.80 1.45 -4.15
CA VAL A 22 -2.65 0.53 -4.11
C VAL A 22 -1.45 1.13 -4.84
N MET A 23 -1.65 1.84 -5.96
CA MET A 23 -0.59 2.61 -6.63
C MET A 23 -0.02 3.73 -5.74
N ALA A 24 -0.85 4.33 -4.89
CA ALA A 24 -0.41 5.32 -3.91
C ALA A 24 0.41 4.71 -2.75
N GLY A 25 0.62 3.39 -2.75
CA GLY A 25 1.41 2.69 -1.75
C GLY A 25 0.64 2.32 -0.47
N GLU A 26 -0.69 2.46 -0.47
CA GLU A 26 -1.47 2.14 0.72
C GLU A 26 -1.68 0.62 0.88
N SER A 27 -1.70 0.15 2.12
CA SER A 27 -1.72 -1.29 2.38
C SER A 27 -3.03 -1.96 1.92
N LEU A 28 -2.90 -3.14 1.30
CA LEU A 28 -4.02 -3.96 0.82
C LEU A 28 -5.09 -4.20 1.89
N PHE A 29 -4.67 -4.33 3.15
CA PHE A 29 -5.58 -4.50 4.28
C PHE A 29 -6.44 -3.26 4.54
N LYS A 30 -5.82 -2.06 4.54
CA LYS A 30 -6.54 -0.80 4.71
C LYS A 30 -7.48 -0.54 3.53
N VAL A 31 -7.02 -0.77 2.29
CA VAL A 31 -7.83 -0.62 1.08
C VAL A 31 -9.05 -1.56 1.11
N GLY A 32 -8.85 -2.82 1.49
CA GLY A 32 -9.95 -3.79 1.64
C GLY A 32 -10.97 -3.40 2.69
N LYS A 33 -10.53 -2.86 3.84
CA LYS A 33 -11.41 -2.37 4.90
C LYS A 33 -12.19 -1.12 4.49
N LEU A 34 -11.54 -0.20 3.77
CA LEU A 34 -12.16 1.02 3.26
C LEU A 34 -13.26 0.74 2.24
N LEU A 35 -13.04 -0.23 1.35
CA LEU A 35 -14.00 -0.62 0.30
C LEU A 35 -15.04 -1.65 0.78
N GLY A 36 -14.95 -2.11 2.03
CA GLY A 36 -15.84 -3.11 2.60
C GLY A 36 -15.77 -4.45 1.87
N HIS A 37 -14.59 -4.86 1.42
CA HIS A 37 -14.40 -6.18 0.81
C HIS A 37 -14.47 -7.26 1.89
N SER A 38 -15.51 -8.09 1.88
CA SER A 38 -15.58 -9.28 2.74
C SER A 38 -14.47 -10.30 2.43
N GLN A 39 -13.91 -10.27 1.22
CA GLN A 39 -12.84 -11.18 0.80
C GLN A 39 -11.58 -10.40 0.43
N ILE A 40 -10.48 -10.71 1.13
CA ILE A 40 -9.15 -10.14 0.87
C ILE A 40 -8.65 -10.52 -0.54
N LYS A 41 -9.04 -11.70 -1.05
CA LYS A 41 -8.74 -12.15 -2.44
C LYS A 41 -9.11 -11.15 -3.52
N THR A 42 -10.19 -10.40 -3.32
CA THR A 42 -10.64 -9.37 -4.27
C THR A 42 -9.67 -8.19 -4.34
N THR A 43 -9.01 -7.89 -3.22
CA THR A 43 -8.01 -6.82 -3.11
C THR A 43 -6.61 -7.31 -3.46
N GLU A 44 -6.29 -8.58 -3.22
CA GLU A 44 -5.02 -9.22 -3.63
C GLU A 44 -4.76 -9.12 -5.13
N ARG A 45 -5.82 -9.05 -5.95
CA ARG A 45 -5.70 -8.79 -7.39
C ARG A 45 -4.85 -7.56 -7.69
N TYR A 46 -4.83 -6.54 -6.82
CA TYR A 46 -4.07 -5.31 -7.02
C TYR A 46 -2.67 -5.33 -6.40
N SER A 47 -2.28 -6.39 -5.72
CA SER A 47 -0.98 -6.46 -5.01
C SER A 47 0.22 -6.17 -5.92
N HIS A 48 0.14 -6.54 -7.20
CA HIS A 48 1.15 -6.26 -8.22
C HIS A 48 1.29 -4.77 -8.58
N LEU A 49 0.30 -3.95 -8.23
CA LEU A 49 0.26 -2.52 -8.51
C LEU A 49 0.87 -1.69 -7.38
N ALA A 50 1.20 -2.34 -6.25
CA ALA A 50 1.85 -1.68 -5.15
C ALA A 50 3.28 -1.29 -5.58
N PRO A 51 3.65 0.01 -5.48
CA PRO A 51 5.06 0.40 -5.62
C PRO A 51 5.87 -0.36 -4.56
N ASP A 52 7.15 -0.66 -4.84
CA ASP A 52 8.08 -1.49 -4.04
C ASP A 52 8.05 -1.23 -2.50
N GLY A 53 6.96 -1.59 -1.81
CA GLY A 53 6.77 -1.38 -0.39
C GLY A 53 7.72 -2.25 0.44
N LEU A 54 8.31 -3.25 -0.21
CA LEU A 54 9.39 -4.04 0.35
C LEU A 54 10.64 -3.18 0.62
N LYS A 55 10.95 -2.20 -0.24
CA LYS A 55 12.12 -1.33 -0.05
C LYS A 55 11.93 -0.37 1.12
N ASP A 56 10.71 0.17 1.27
CA ASP A 56 10.36 1.09 2.36
C ASP A 56 10.30 0.37 3.73
N THR A 57 9.73 -0.84 3.75
CA THR A 57 9.73 -1.68 4.96
C THR A 57 11.14 -2.16 5.31
N MET A 58 11.99 -2.47 4.33
CA MET A 58 13.40 -2.80 4.56
C MET A 58 14.16 -1.59 5.13
N ALA A 59 13.95 -0.39 4.60
CA ALA A 59 14.57 0.84 5.13
C ALA A 59 14.16 1.11 6.59
N THR A 60 12.88 0.87 6.91
CA THR A 60 12.38 0.99 8.29
C THR A 60 13.02 -0.05 9.22
N LEU A 61 13.17 -1.30 8.75
CA LEU A 61 13.83 -2.36 9.50
C LEU A 61 15.32 -2.07 9.72
N GLU A 62 16.02 -1.56 8.70
CA GLU A 62 17.42 -1.13 8.80
C GLU A 62 17.59 0.01 9.83
N ALA A 63 16.67 0.97 9.85
CA ALA A 63 16.67 2.06 10.82
C ALA A 63 16.48 1.57 12.27
N ILE A 64 15.64 0.56 12.50
CA ILE A 64 15.48 -0.09 13.80
C ILE A 64 16.74 -0.90 14.17
N SER A 65 17.30 -1.62 13.20
CA SER A 65 18.44 -2.52 13.43
C SER A 65 19.76 -1.79 13.65
N ARG A 66 19.93 -0.57 13.14
CA ARG A 66 21.11 0.28 13.38
C ARG A 66 20.73 1.41 14.35
N PRO A 67 20.65 1.14 15.67
CA PRO A 67 20.56 2.23 16.63
C PRO A 67 21.81 3.11 16.44
N LYS A 68 21.62 4.40 16.17
CA LYS A 68 22.71 5.37 16.28
C LYS A 68 23.26 5.24 17.70
N VAL A 69 24.47 4.70 17.82
CA VAL A 69 25.23 4.80 19.05
C VAL A 69 25.39 6.31 19.25
N VAL A 70 24.62 6.85 20.19
CA VAL A 70 24.68 8.28 20.50
C VAL A 70 25.98 8.43 21.26
N ASP A 71 27.02 8.95 20.60
CA ASP A 71 28.31 9.21 21.21
C ASP A 71 28.15 10.26 22.32
N ILE A 72 27.93 9.76 23.54
CA ILE A 72 27.79 10.53 24.79
C ILE A 72 29.07 11.31 25.15
N ALA A 73 30.12 11.22 24.33
CA ALA A 73 31.45 11.79 24.60
C ALA A 73 31.63 13.25 24.14
N THR A 74 30.68 13.85 23.39
CA THR A 74 30.85 15.23 22.85
C THR A 74 30.31 16.33 23.78
N ALA A 75 29.72 16.01 24.93
CA ALA A 75 29.15 17.01 25.86
C ALA A 75 30.07 17.40 27.04
N ARG A 76 31.37 17.10 26.97
CA ARG A 76 32.37 17.52 27.97
C ARG A 76 33.53 18.25 27.28
N THR A 77 33.30 19.52 26.95
CA THR A 77 34.34 20.55 26.85
C THR A 77 33.71 21.88 27.18
#